data_AF-A0A0M2RFJ6-F1
#
_entry.id   AF-A0A0M2RFJ6-F1
#
_cell.length_a   1.000
_cell.length_b   1.000
_cell.length_c   1.000
_cell.angle_alpha   90.00
_cell.angle_beta   90.00
_cell.angle_gamma   90.00
#
_symmetry.space_group_name_H-M   'P 1'
#
loop_
_entity.id
_entity.type
_entity.pdbx_description
1 polymer ?
#
loop_
_entity_poly.entity_id
_entity_poly.type
_entity_poly.pdbx_seq_one_letter_code
_entity_poly.pdbx_strand_id
1 'polypeptide(L)'
;MVRAESQQDEQRWRHVEAATGATLSRLDVADIFDEVLDRVRELLQVDTAAILLLDVRARHLVATAARGLEEEVRQGFRVSVGRGFAGQVALTQRPVIIEDVTRDKVVNPVLLQTGVRSLLGVPIFSGGSLVGVLHVGSLVPRRFGPDDVRLLELVATHVGLAGRVRQNTLDHSAALALQRSLIPTELPDLPSLQLAGRYVPGHASGVGGDWYDVFTLPSGWSGVVMGDVSGHGLQSAIIMGRIRSALRAYALVCDDPAEALTLLDRKVVHFEAGSLTTALYAMIPPDGATIHLSLAGHPAPVLAAPGRRTATVAADIDPPLGIGRSGTGRRTTAIDFPPGGVLVAYTDGLVERRDELFDAGVARLAAAVPLAPPESVCDTVMATLDAENPADDVALLAIRRSGG
;
A
#
# COMPACT_ATOMS: atom_id res chain seq x y z
N MET A 1 -48.99 13.47 22.14
CA MET A 1 -47.82 14.33 22.40
C MET A 1 -46.52 13.64 21.97
N VAL A 2 -46.22 12.43 22.43
CA VAL A 2 -45.00 11.64 22.09
C VAL A 2 -44.76 11.39 20.57
N ARG A 3 -45.83 11.25 19.76
CA ARG A 3 -45.70 11.05 18.31
C ARG A 3 -45.32 12.30 17.51
N ALA A 4 -45.55 13.50 18.05
CA ALA A 4 -45.24 14.75 17.36
C ALA A 4 -43.76 15.14 17.55
N GLU A 5 -43.19 14.87 18.73
CA GLU A 5 -41.76 15.08 19.02
C GLU A 5 -40.85 14.14 18.19
N SER A 6 -41.22 12.86 18.07
CA SER A 6 -40.46 11.88 17.27
C SER A 6 -40.43 12.20 15.77
N GLN A 7 -41.48 12.83 15.22
CA GLN A 7 -41.49 13.26 13.81
C GLN A 7 -40.69 14.54 13.60
N GLN A 8 -40.59 15.39 14.62
CA GLN A 8 -39.84 16.64 14.57
C GLN A 8 -38.32 16.39 14.68
N ASP A 9 -37.91 15.40 15.46
CA ASP A 9 -36.52 14.93 15.52
C ASP A 9 -36.11 14.26 14.20
N GLU A 10 -36.95 13.43 13.61
CA GLU A 10 -36.64 12.77 12.34
C GLU A 10 -36.58 13.75 11.15
N GLN A 11 -37.39 14.81 11.16
CA GLN A 11 -37.31 15.89 10.16
C GLN A 11 -36.08 16.80 10.34
N ARG A 12 -35.64 17.04 11.58
CA ARG A 12 -34.35 17.68 11.89
C ARG A 12 -33.18 16.84 11.39
N TRP A 13 -33.24 15.52 11.59
CA TRP A 13 -32.23 14.57 11.12
C TRP A 13 -32.10 14.51 9.60
N ARG A 14 -33.22 14.49 8.86
CA ARG A 14 -33.19 14.52 7.38
C ARG A 14 -32.61 15.82 6.81
N HIS A 15 -32.79 16.95 7.50
CA HIS A 15 -32.14 18.21 7.12
C HIS A 15 -30.63 18.20 7.39
N VAL A 16 -30.19 17.52 8.44
CA VAL A 16 -28.75 17.33 8.73
C VAL A 16 -28.10 16.38 7.73
N GLU A 17 -28.76 15.26 7.38
CA GLU A 17 -28.29 14.30 6.36
C GLU A 17 -28.23 14.92 4.95
N ALA A 18 -29.25 15.71 4.56
CA ALA A 18 -29.27 16.37 3.26
C ALA A 18 -28.21 17.49 3.14
N ALA A 19 -27.87 18.15 4.25
CA ALA A 19 -26.82 19.17 4.28
C ALA A 19 -25.39 18.58 4.31
N THR A 20 -25.21 17.38 4.86
CA THR A 20 -23.91 16.67 4.92
C THR A 20 -23.59 15.91 3.64
N GLY A 21 -24.57 15.27 3.00
CA GLY A 21 -24.34 14.40 1.84
C GLY A 21 -23.77 15.08 0.60
N ALA A 22 -24.12 16.35 0.34
CA ALA A 22 -23.63 17.09 -0.84
C ALA A 22 -22.31 17.85 -0.60
N THR A 23 -21.97 18.12 0.66
CA THR A 23 -20.80 18.93 1.06
C THR A 23 -19.54 18.07 1.25
N LEU A 24 -19.72 16.81 1.66
CA LEU A 24 -18.65 15.82 1.90
C LEU A 24 -17.87 15.41 0.65
N SER A 25 -18.32 15.76 -0.56
CA SER A 25 -17.60 15.46 -1.82
C SER A 25 -16.52 16.49 -2.19
N ARG A 26 -16.34 17.57 -1.41
CA ARG A 26 -15.44 18.69 -1.80
C ARG A 26 -14.43 19.18 -0.75
N LEU A 27 -14.45 18.66 0.48
CA LEU A 27 -13.63 19.18 1.58
C LEU A 27 -12.43 18.26 1.92
N ASP A 28 -11.32 18.85 2.37
CA ASP A 28 -10.13 18.14 2.85
C ASP A 28 -10.39 17.49 4.22
N VAL A 29 -9.56 16.51 4.65
CA VAL A 29 -9.70 15.82 5.95
C VAL A 29 -9.64 16.79 7.12
N ALA A 30 -8.78 17.81 7.00
CA ALA A 30 -8.67 18.89 7.97
C ALA A 30 -10.01 19.62 8.11
N ASP A 31 -10.66 19.95 6.99
CA ASP A 31 -11.92 20.70 6.95
C ASP A 31 -13.09 19.92 7.59
N ILE A 32 -13.14 18.60 7.42
CA ILE A 32 -14.19 17.76 8.04
C ILE A 32 -14.00 17.66 9.55
N PHE A 33 -12.77 17.40 10.01
CA PHE A 33 -12.50 17.36 11.45
C PHE A 33 -12.75 18.72 12.09
N ASP A 34 -12.37 19.78 11.41
CA ASP A 34 -12.63 21.15 11.79
C ASP A 34 -14.12 21.45 11.95
N GLU A 35 -14.96 21.06 10.99
CA GLU A 35 -16.41 21.24 11.05
C GLU A 35 -17.05 20.41 12.17
N VAL A 36 -16.58 19.18 12.38
CA VAL A 36 -17.00 18.34 13.51
C VAL A 36 -16.63 19.00 14.85
N LEU A 37 -15.40 19.51 14.97
CA LEU A 37 -14.92 20.15 16.20
C LEU A 37 -15.69 21.43 16.52
N ASP A 38 -16.01 22.26 15.51
CA ASP A 38 -16.85 23.45 15.71
C ASP A 38 -18.24 23.05 16.20
N ARG A 39 -18.83 22.00 15.62
CA ARG A 39 -20.14 21.51 16.06
C ARG A 39 -20.12 20.93 17.47
N VAL A 40 -19.06 20.24 17.86
CA VAL A 40 -18.85 19.74 19.23
C VAL A 40 -18.81 20.91 20.23
N ARG A 41 -18.08 21.98 19.90
CA ARG A 41 -17.97 23.16 20.75
C ARG A 41 -19.32 23.83 20.98
N GLU A 42 -20.12 23.95 19.93
CA GLU A 42 -21.48 24.48 20.03
C GLU A 42 -22.40 23.58 20.88
N LEU A 43 -22.42 22.28 20.60
CA LEU A 43 -23.33 21.32 21.26
C LEU A 43 -23.00 21.15 22.74
N LEU A 44 -21.72 21.01 23.08
CA LEU A 44 -21.29 20.87 24.46
C LEU A 44 -21.13 22.22 25.16
N GLN A 45 -21.17 23.35 24.47
CA GLN A 45 -20.88 24.68 25.02
C GLN A 45 -19.50 24.72 25.71
N VAL A 46 -18.47 24.32 24.97
CA VAL A 46 -17.07 24.25 25.44
C VAL A 46 -16.19 25.15 24.59
N ASP A 47 -15.15 25.69 25.21
CA ASP A 47 -14.26 26.65 24.55
C ASP A 47 -13.30 26.01 23.56
N THR A 48 -12.89 24.77 23.83
CA THR A 48 -11.86 24.07 23.06
C THR A 48 -12.26 22.64 22.72
N ALA A 49 -11.80 22.16 21.56
CA ALA A 49 -11.94 20.77 21.13
C ALA A 49 -10.76 20.36 20.23
N ALA A 50 -10.28 19.13 20.35
CA ALA A 50 -9.17 18.64 19.53
C ALA A 50 -9.23 17.13 19.27
N ILE A 51 -8.70 16.73 18.12
CA ILE A 51 -8.52 15.34 17.70
C ILE A 51 -7.02 15.07 17.59
N LEU A 52 -6.56 14.03 18.31
CA LEU A 52 -5.22 13.49 18.18
C LEU A 52 -5.31 12.07 17.60
N LEU A 53 -4.67 11.82 16.46
CA LEU A 53 -4.61 10.50 15.83
C LEU A 53 -3.40 9.71 16.32
N LEU A 54 -3.57 8.39 16.44
CA LEU A 54 -2.54 7.48 16.90
C LEU A 54 -1.63 7.03 15.75
N ASP A 55 -0.33 7.31 15.86
CA ASP A 55 0.71 6.60 15.12
C ASP A 55 0.97 5.25 15.81
N VAL A 56 0.51 4.17 15.19
CA VAL A 56 0.59 2.82 15.73
C VAL A 56 2.04 2.32 15.84
N ARG A 57 2.92 2.71 14.90
CA ARG A 57 4.32 2.27 14.89
C ARG A 57 5.11 2.96 15.98
N ALA A 58 4.97 4.28 16.07
CA ALA A 58 5.71 5.08 17.03
C ALA A 58 5.08 5.03 18.43
N ARG A 59 3.81 4.60 18.56
CA ARG A 59 3.01 4.63 19.80
C ARG A 59 2.87 6.04 20.37
N HIS A 60 2.64 7.01 19.49
CA HIS A 60 2.40 8.40 19.83
C HIS A 60 1.07 8.89 19.27
N LEU A 61 0.38 9.74 20.03
CA LEU A 61 -0.73 10.55 19.56
C LEU A 61 -0.18 11.84 18.95
N VAL A 62 -0.73 12.26 17.81
CA VAL A 62 -0.35 13.46 17.07
C VAL A 62 -1.55 14.37 16.91
N ALA A 63 -1.43 15.64 17.32
CA ALA A 63 -2.47 16.64 17.11
C ALA A 63 -2.74 16.83 15.62
N THR A 64 -3.97 16.53 15.21
CA THR A 64 -4.36 16.49 13.79
C THR A 64 -5.36 17.60 13.45
N ALA A 65 -6.29 17.90 14.35
CA ALA A 65 -7.24 18.99 14.22
C ALA A 65 -7.55 19.59 15.59
N ALA A 66 -7.80 20.89 15.64
CA ALA A 66 -8.11 21.61 16.88
C ALA A 66 -8.94 22.87 16.63
N ARG A 67 -9.75 23.22 17.63
CA ARG A 67 -10.54 24.45 17.71
C ARG A 67 -10.39 25.06 19.10
N GLY A 68 -10.00 26.33 19.15
CA GLY A 68 -9.57 27.02 20.38
C GLY A 68 -8.21 26.56 20.91
N LEU A 69 -7.51 25.68 20.17
CA LEU A 69 -6.19 25.11 20.47
C LEU A 69 -5.37 24.93 19.19
N GLU A 70 -5.56 25.76 18.19
CA GLU A 70 -4.97 25.63 16.85
C GLU A 70 -3.44 25.60 16.88
N GLU A 71 -2.83 26.25 17.87
CA GLU A 71 -1.39 26.25 18.09
C GLU A 71 -0.84 24.85 18.43
N GLU A 72 -1.66 23.95 18.99
CA GLU A 72 -1.29 22.55 19.24
C GLU A 72 -1.00 21.80 17.94
N VAL A 73 -1.83 22.02 16.91
CA VAL A 73 -1.65 21.43 15.57
C VAL A 73 -0.49 22.10 14.85
N ARG A 74 -0.38 23.44 14.92
CA ARG A 74 0.70 24.21 14.28
C ARG A 74 2.08 23.80 14.77
N GLN A 75 2.21 23.49 16.06
CA GLN A 75 3.46 23.01 16.67
C GLN A 75 3.70 21.51 16.44
N GLY A 76 2.75 20.80 15.83
CA GLY A 76 2.83 19.36 15.62
C GLY A 76 2.96 18.60 16.94
N PHE A 77 2.18 18.98 17.96
CA PHE A 77 2.27 18.38 19.29
C PHE A 77 2.13 16.86 19.24
N ARG A 78 3.00 16.17 19.96
CA ARG A 78 3.01 14.70 20.08
C ARG A 78 3.09 14.26 21.53
N VAL A 79 2.38 13.19 21.86
CA VAL A 79 2.43 12.60 23.21
C VAL A 79 2.43 11.07 23.14
N SER A 80 3.31 10.43 23.90
CA SER A 80 3.33 8.96 23.99
C SER A 80 2.07 8.42 24.64
N VAL A 81 1.63 7.24 24.20
CA VAL A 81 0.59 6.48 24.91
C VAL A 81 1.00 6.28 26.37
N GLY A 82 0.07 6.53 27.30
CA GLY A 82 0.30 6.50 28.75
C GLY A 82 0.90 7.77 29.35
N ARG A 83 1.23 8.80 28.57
CA ARG A 83 1.75 10.08 29.09
C ARG A 83 0.71 11.19 28.97
N GLY A 84 0.57 11.98 30.04
CA GLY A 84 -0.40 13.08 30.10
C GLY A 84 -1.84 12.66 29.87
N PHE A 85 -2.71 13.64 29.72
CA PHE A 85 -4.16 13.42 29.60
C PHE A 85 -4.55 12.55 28.40
N ALA A 86 -4.24 12.96 27.17
CA ALA A 86 -4.61 12.22 25.97
C ALA A 86 -3.95 10.83 25.91
N GLY A 87 -2.69 10.72 26.34
CA GLY A 87 -2.01 9.42 26.42
C GLY A 87 -2.66 8.46 27.40
N GLN A 88 -3.24 8.95 28.51
CA GLN A 88 -3.98 8.13 29.47
C GLN A 88 -5.34 7.66 28.91
N VAL A 89 -6.06 8.50 28.16
CA VAL A 89 -7.26 8.09 27.42
C VAL A 89 -6.92 6.94 26.47
N ALA A 90 -5.84 7.08 25.69
CA ALA A 90 -5.39 6.04 24.76
C ALA A 90 -4.94 4.75 25.47
N LEU A 91 -4.24 4.85 26.60
CA LEU A 91 -3.76 3.69 27.35
C LEU A 91 -4.90 2.91 27.98
N THR A 92 -5.84 3.62 28.62
CA THR A 92 -6.96 3.00 29.35
C THR A 92 -8.11 2.61 28.43
N GLN A 93 -8.17 3.19 27.23
CA GLN A 93 -9.27 3.02 26.27
C GLN A 93 -10.64 3.34 26.89
N ARG A 94 -10.66 4.32 27.81
CA ARG A 94 -11.84 4.75 28.54
C ARG A 94 -11.90 6.27 28.61
N PRO A 95 -13.09 6.86 28.81
CA PRO A 95 -13.22 8.28 29.07
C PRO A 95 -12.41 8.71 30.29
N VAL A 96 -11.74 9.86 30.17
CA VAL A 96 -11.02 10.50 31.29
C VAL A 96 -11.53 11.93 31.44
N ILE A 97 -11.80 12.32 32.69
CA ILE A 97 -12.23 13.67 33.05
C ILE A 97 -11.18 14.27 33.99
N ILE A 98 -10.79 15.51 33.71
CA ILE A 98 -10.00 16.34 34.63
C ILE A 98 -10.86 17.53 35.04
N GLU A 99 -11.27 17.57 36.31
CA GLU A 99 -12.07 18.68 36.86
C GLU A 99 -11.26 19.96 37.10
N ASP A 100 -9.95 19.83 37.34
CA ASP A 100 -9.02 20.94 37.52
C ASP A 100 -7.68 20.62 36.87
N VAL A 101 -7.37 21.37 35.81
CA VAL A 101 -6.15 21.25 35.02
C VAL A 101 -4.99 21.90 35.77
N THR A 102 -3.99 21.07 36.06
CA THR A 102 -2.78 21.45 36.76
C THR A 102 -1.54 20.97 35.99
N ARG A 103 -0.38 21.56 36.27
CA ARG A 103 0.89 21.25 35.56
C ARG A 103 1.32 19.78 35.68
N ASP A 104 0.89 19.08 36.71
CA ASP A 104 1.16 17.67 36.97
C ASP A 104 0.24 16.72 36.19
N LYS A 105 -0.97 17.17 35.81
CA LYS A 105 -1.96 16.32 35.12
C LYS A 105 -1.87 16.39 33.60
N VAL A 106 -1.29 17.46 33.07
CA VAL A 106 -1.29 17.74 31.63
C VAL A 106 0.13 18.04 31.16
N VAL A 107 0.58 17.33 30.12
CA VAL A 107 1.93 17.48 29.54
C VAL A 107 1.97 18.46 28.36
N ASN A 108 0.81 18.84 27.82
CA ASN A 108 0.72 19.82 26.75
C ASN A 108 0.76 21.25 27.33
N PRO A 109 1.81 22.05 27.05
CA PRO A 109 1.91 23.41 27.54
C PRO A 109 0.85 24.35 26.94
N VAL A 110 0.34 24.07 25.74
CA VAL A 110 -0.70 24.87 25.08
C VAL A 110 -1.98 24.88 25.92
N LEU A 111 -2.38 23.74 26.50
CA LEU A 111 -3.57 23.65 27.35
C LEU A 111 -3.48 24.58 28.57
N LEU A 112 -2.29 24.73 29.15
CA LEU A 112 -2.05 25.63 30.29
C LEU A 112 -2.00 27.10 29.85
N GLN A 113 -1.35 27.40 28.72
CA GLN A 113 -1.20 28.76 28.19
C GLN A 113 -2.54 29.34 27.74
N THR A 114 -3.39 28.53 27.12
CA THR A 114 -4.75 28.91 26.71
C THR A 114 -5.69 29.06 27.91
N GLY A 115 -5.31 28.56 29.09
CA GLY A 115 -6.06 28.71 30.33
C GLY A 115 -7.18 27.67 30.51
N VAL A 116 -7.05 26.50 29.90
CA VAL A 116 -8.03 25.41 30.08
C VAL A 116 -8.06 24.99 31.55
N ARG A 117 -9.25 24.95 32.14
CA ARG A 117 -9.50 24.64 33.56
C ARG A 117 -10.05 23.24 33.77
N SER A 118 -10.83 22.70 32.84
CA SER A 118 -11.29 21.31 32.89
C SER A 118 -11.28 20.65 31.51
N LEU A 119 -11.16 19.34 31.48
CA LEU A 119 -11.05 18.52 30.27
C LEU A 119 -11.93 17.26 30.35
N LEU A 120 -12.46 16.86 29.21
CA LEU A 120 -13.08 15.55 28.98
C LEU A 120 -12.50 14.97 27.68
N GLY A 121 -12.07 13.71 27.74
CA GLY A 121 -11.44 13.03 26.61
C GLY A 121 -11.95 11.60 26.48
N VAL A 122 -12.19 11.17 25.26
CA VAL A 122 -12.73 9.85 24.92
C VAL A 122 -11.89 9.20 23.82
N PRO A 123 -11.78 7.86 23.82
CA PRO A 123 -11.09 7.15 22.75
C PRO A 123 -11.89 7.21 21.43
N ILE A 124 -11.18 7.33 20.31
CA ILE A 124 -11.74 7.19 18.97
C ILE A 124 -11.41 5.77 18.50
N PHE A 125 -12.44 5.01 18.15
CA PHE A 125 -12.30 3.66 17.61
C PHE A 125 -12.70 3.60 16.15
N SER A 126 -12.03 2.72 15.41
CA SER A 126 -12.43 2.36 14.06
C SER A 126 -12.35 0.85 13.91
N GLY A 127 -13.51 0.20 13.72
CA GLY A 127 -13.66 -1.26 13.63
C GLY A 127 -12.90 -2.03 14.71
N GLY A 128 -13.08 -1.63 15.96
CA GLY A 128 -12.52 -2.30 17.14
C GLY A 128 -11.09 -1.90 17.51
N SER A 129 -10.36 -1.19 16.63
CA SER A 129 -9.01 -0.70 16.92
C SER A 129 -9.03 0.77 17.36
N LEU A 130 -8.21 1.11 18.35
CA LEU A 130 -8.00 2.50 18.78
C LEU A 130 -7.27 3.26 17.67
N VAL A 131 -7.86 4.36 17.20
CA VAL A 131 -7.27 5.20 16.14
C VAL A 131 -6.89 6.59 16.64
N GLY A 132 -7.35 7.01 17.81
CA GLY A 132 -7.02 8.33 18.35
C GLY A 132 -7.77 8.68 19.63
N VAL A 133 -7.72 9.96 19.97
CA VAL A 133 -8.41 10.57 21.11
C VAL A 133 -9.10 11.85 20.66
N LEU A 134 -10.36 11.99 21.05
CA LEU A 134 -11.12 13.24 20.93
C LEU A 134 -11.23 13.84 22.33
N HIS A 135 -10.89 15.11 22.49
CA HIS A 135 -11.10 15.79 23.75
C HIS A 135 -11.66 17.20 23.60
N VAL A 136 -12.31 17.66 24.67
CA VAL A 136 -12.84 19.00 24.82
C VAL A 136 -12.35 19.62 26.13
N GLY A 137 -12.31 20.94 26.15
CA GLY A 137 -11.88 21.70 27.33
C GLY A 137 -12.66 22.98 27.52
N SER A 138 -12.79 23.37 28.78
CA SER A 138 -13.45 24.60 29.24
C SER A 138 -12.43 25.53 29.88
N LEU A 139 -12.48 26.82 29.56
CA LEU A 139 -11.67 27.89 30.17
C LEU A 139 -12.20 28.31 31.54
N VAL A 140 -13.43 27.90 31.88
CA VAL A 140 -14.02 28.06 33.21
C VAL A 140 -14.14 26.70 33.91
N PRO A 141 -14.13 26.66 35.25
CA PRO A 141 -14.37 25.41 35.99
C PRO A 141 -15.72 24.80 35.60
N ARG A 142 -15.68 23.61 35.00
CA ARG A 142 -16.86 22.85 34.58
C ARG A 142 -16.72 21.39 34.99
N ARG A 143 -17.79 20.82 35.55
CA ARG A 143 -17.92 19.38 35.79
C ARG A 143 -18.61 18.73 34.60
N PHE A 144 -17.92 17.81 33.93
CA PHE A 144 -18.48 17.00 32.86
C PHE A 144 -19.25 15.82 33.46
N GLY A 145 -20.50 15.65 33.05
CA GLY A 145 -21.38 14.58 33.48
C GLY A 145 -21.45 13.41 32.51
N PRO A 146 -22.19 12.34 32.86
CA PRO A 146 -22.36 11.17 32.00
C PRO A 146 -22.97 11.48 30.62
N ASP A 147 -23.82 12.50 30.52
CA ASP A 147 -24.38 12.95 29.23
C ASP A 147 -23.33 13.58 28.31
N ASP A 148 -22.41 14.39 28.88
CA ASP A 148 -21.30 14.97 28.12
C ASP A 148 -20.39 13.86 27.56
N VAL A 149 -20.11 12.83 28.38
CA VAL A 149 -19.32 11.66 27.97
C VAL A 149 -19.99 10.93 26.82
N ARG A 150 -21.28 10.58 26.96
CA ARG A 150 -22.04 9.87 25.92
C ARG A 150 -22.08 10.64 24.61
N LEU A 151 -22.28 11.96 24.67
CA LEU A 151 -22.30 12.78 23.47
C LEU A 151 -20.94 12.79 22.79
N LEU A 152 -19.85 12.94 23.56
CA LEU A 152 -18.51 12.96 22.99
C LEU A 152 -18.10 11.59 22.43
N GLU A 153 -18.48 10.48 23.06
CA GLU A 153 -18.28 9.12 22.54
C GLU A 153 -19.02 8.87 21.22
N LEU A 154 -20.25 9.41 21.08
CA LEU A 154 -21.00 9.33 19.83
C LEU A 154 -20.28 10.08 18.70
N VAL A 155 -19.77 11.28 18.99
CA VAL A 155 -18.99 12.04 18.02
C VAL A 155 -17.69 11.30 17.68
N ALA A 156 -16.98 10.76 18.67
CA ALA A 156 -15.76 9.97 18.46
C ALA A 156 -16.03 8.76 17.55
N THR A 157 -17.18 8.10 17.68
CA THR A 157 -17.60 7.02 16.78
C THR A 157 -17.71 7.51 15.34
N HIS A 158 -18.32 8.68 15.13
CA HIS A 158 -18.46 9.27 13.79
C HIS A 158 -17.12 9.70 13.19
N VAL A 159 -16.25 10.32 14.01
CA VAL A 159 -14.87 10.67 13.61
C VAL A 159 -14.10 9.42 13.19
N GLY A 160 -14.23 8.32 13.94
CA GLY A 160 -13.59 7.04 13.61
C GLY A 160 -14.10 6.39 12.31
N LEU A 161 -15.37 6.60 11.95
CA LEU A 161 -15.96 6.16 10.68
C LEU A 161 -15.50 7.04 9.51
N ALA A 162 -15.56 8.37 9.65
CA ALA A 162 -15.09 9.32 8.63
C ALA A 162 -13.61 9.13 8.32
N GLY A 163 -12.78 8.96 9.37
CA GLY A 163 -11.36 8.64 9.23
C GLY A 163 -11.12 7.33 8.46
N ARG A 164 -11.93 6.28 8.68
CA ARG A 164 -11.82 4.99 7.96
C ARG A 164 -12.11 5.12 6.48
N VAL A 165 -13.23 5.75 6.12
CA VAL A 165 -13.67 5.89 4.72
C VAL A 165 -12.64 6.68 3.93
N ARG A 166 -12.05 7.72 4.53
CA ARG A 166 -11.08 8.58 3.85
C ARG A 166 -9.65 8.04 3.89
N GLN A 167 -9.20 7.36 4.95
CA GLN A 167 -7.90 6.66 4.93
C GLN A 167 -7.85 5.65 3.78
N ASN A 168 -8.93 4.87 3.59
CA ASN A 168 -9.05 3.98 2.44
C ASN A 168 -8.99 4.73 1.11
N THR A 169 -9.55 5.95 1.03
CA THR A 169 -9.54 6.77 -0.20
C THR A 169 -8.17 7.42 -0.45
N LEU A 170 -7.49 7.89 0.59
CA LEU A 170 -6.14 8.47 0.50
C LEU A 170 -5.12 7.39 0.17
N ASP A 171 -5.18 6.25 0.86
CA ASP A 171 -4.39 5.07 0.54
C ASP A 171 -4.65 4.65 -0.91
N HIS A 172 -5.91 4.61 -1.36
CA HIS A 172 -6.22 4.30 -2.76
C HIS A 172 -5.64 5.32 -3.75
N SER A 173 -5.74 6.63 -3.46
CA SER A 173 -5.20 7.68 -4.34
C SER A 173 -3.67 7.69 -4.40
N ALA A 174 -3.00 7.51 -3.25
CA ALA A 174 -1.55 7.42 -3.14
C ALA A 174 -1.05 6.12 -3.77
N ALA A 175 -1.78 5.03 -3.60
CA ALA A 175 -1.50 3.76 -4.22
C ALA A 175 -1.62 3.88 -5.75
N LEU A 176 -2.71 4.43 -6.30
CA LEU A 176 -2.85 4.67 -7.75
C LEU A 176 -1.75 5.58 -8.32
N ALA A 177 -1.35 6.62 -7.58
CA ALA A 177 -0.24 7.50 -7.98
C ALA A 177 1.11 6.76 -7.95
N LEU A 178 1.37 5.94 -6.92
CA LEU A 178 2.55 5.09 -6.83
C LEU A 178 2.57 4.06 -7.96
N GLN A 179 1.48 3.34 -8.19
CA GLN A 179 1.36 2.34 -9.25
C GLN A 179 1.72 2.91 -10.62
N ARG A 180 1.17 4.08 -10.98
CA ARG A 180 1.51 4.79 -12.23
C ARG A 180 3.00 5.15 -12.34
N SER A 181 3.69 5.30 -11.22
CA SER A 181 5.14 5.56 -11.17
C SER A 181 6.02 4.29 -11.07
N LEU A 182 5.42 3.18 -10.63
CA LEU A 182 6.11 1.94 -10.25
C LEU A 182 6.04 0.83 -11.30
N ILE A 183 5.21 0.98 -12.34
CA ILE A 183 5.23 0.10 -13.51
C ILE A 183 5.59 0.96 -14.72
N PRO A 184 6.59 0.58 -15.55
CA PRO A 184 6.96 1.36 -16.71
C PRO A 184 5.73 1.64 -17.57
N THR A 185 5.38 2.92 -17.75
CA THR A 185 4.27 3.31 -18.65
C THR A 185 4.64 3.06 -20.11
N GLU A 186 5.93 3.09 -20.42
CA GLU A 186 6.50 2.76 -21.72
C GLU A 186 7.72 1.85 -21.51
N LEU A 187 7.83 0.81 -22.33
CA LEU A 187 9.00 -0.07 -22.38
C LEU A 187 10.06 0.56 -23.30
N PRO A 188 11.36 0.36 -23.02
CA PRO A 188 12.41 0.94 -23.85
C PRO A 188 12.41 0.32 -25.26
N ASP A 189 12.76 1.14 -26.25
CA ASP A 189 13.01 0.65 -27.62
C ASP A 189 14.41 -0.01 -27.66
N LEU A 190 14.46 -1.29 -28.01
CA LEU A 190 15.68 -2.10 -27.98
C LEU A 190 15.95 -2.67 -29.39
N PRO A 191 17.16 -2.50 -29.96
CA PRO A 191 17.42 -2.85 -31.36
C PRO A 191 17.11 -4.29 -31.76
N SER A 192 17.37 -5.25 -30.86
CA SER A 192 17.22 -6.69 -31.11
C SER A 192 15.96 -7.29 -30.49
N LEU A 193 15.17 -6.52 -29.74
CA LEU A 193 14.04 -7.02 -28.94
C LEU A 193 12.78 -6.20 -29.17
N GLN A 194 11.66 -6.89 -29.34
CA GLN A 194 10.32 -6.32 -29.28
C GLN A 194 9.73 -6.68 -27.92
N LEU A 195 9.07 -5.73 -27.26
CA LEU A 195 8.54 -5.89 -25.90
C LEU A 195 7.05 -5.53 -25.85
N ALA A 196 6.29 -6.23 -25.01
CA ALA A 196 4.97 -5.80 -24.57
C ALA A 196 4.71 -6.27 -23.14
N GLY A 197 4.04 -5.45 -22.35
CA GLY A 197 3.70 -5.74 -20.96
C GLY A 197 2.19 -5.63 -20.72
N ARG A 198 1.69 -6.41 -19.75
CA ARG A 198 0.35 -6.24 -19.16
C ARG A 198 0.47 -6.27 -17.65
N TYR A 199 -0.32 -5.41 -17.02
CA TYR A 199 -0.50 -5.44 -15.57
C TYR A 199 -1.98 -5.30 -15.27
N VAL A 200 -2.53 -6.23 -14.49
CA VAL A 200 -3.91 -6.19 -14.03
C VAL A 200 -3.92 -6.38 -12.52
N PRO A 201 -4.39 -5.38 -11.74
CA PRO A 201 -4.49 -5.54 -10.30
C PRO A 201 -5.64 -6.50 -9.94
N GLY A 202 -5.41 -7.41 -8.99
CA GLY A 202 -6.42 -8.37 -8.53
C GLY A 202 -7.30 -7.88 -7.37
N HIS A 203 -6.87 -6.81 -6.68
CA HIS A 203 -7.54 -6.30 -5.48
C HIS A 203 -8.22 -4.96 -5.71
N ALA A 204 -9.34 -4.70 -5.01
CA ALA A 204 -10.09 -3.44 -5.10
C ALA A 204 -9.28 -2.19 -4.71
N SER A 205 -8.17 -2.37 -3.98
CA SER A 205 -7.19 -1.31 -3.68
C SER A 205 -6.40 -0.83 -4.90
N GLY A 206 -6.38 -1.61 -5.99
CA GLY A 206 -5.75 -1.29 -7.26
C GLY A 206 -4.22 -1.39 -7.27
N VAL A 207 -3.59 -1.85 -6.18
CA VAL A 207 -2.13 -1.79 -5.99
C VAL A 207 -1.57 -3.04 -5.36
N GLY A 208 -0.51 -3.53 -6.00
CA GLY A 208 0.10 -4.83 -5.77
C GLY A 208 1.58 -4.86 -5.50
N GLY A 209 2.05 -6.05 -5.12
CA GLY A 209 3.48 -6.39 -4.97
C GLY A 209 4.15 -6.72 -6.31
N ASP A 210 3.38 -7.09 -7.31
CA ASP A 210 3.82 -7.48 -8.65
C ASP A 210 4.44 -6.33 -9.46
N TRP A 211 5.53 -6.64 -10.16
CA TRP A 211 6.12 -5.71 -11.13
C TRP A 211 6.90 -6.40 -12.24
N TYR A 212 7.05 -5.70 -13.36
CA TYR A 212 8.10 -5.94 -14.34
C TYR A 212 8.91 -4.66 -14.56
N ASP A 213 10.16 -4.81 -14.98
CA ASP A 213 11.03 -3.69 -15.37
C ASP A 213 11.95 -4.12 -16.52
N VAL A 214 12.24 -3.19 -17.44
CA VAL A 214 13.17 -3.41 -18.54
C VAL A 214 14.02 -2.16 -18.72
N PHE A 215 15.34 -2.33 -18.80
CA PHE A 215 16.27 -1.21 -18.92
C PHE A 215 17.56 -1.56 -19.63
N THR A 216 18.19 -0.56 -20.24
CA THR A 216 19.51 -0.70 -20.87
C THR A 216 20.62 -0.34 -19.89
N LEU A 217 21.63 -1.20 -19.81
CA LEU A 217 22.84 -0.99 -19.03
C LEU A 217 23.87 -0.15 -19.81
N PRO A 218 24.84 0.49 -19.13
CA PRO A 218 25.91 1.22 -19.81
C PRO A 218 26.73 0.37 -20.79
N SER A 219 26.79 -0.94 -20.59
CA SER A 219 27.41 -1.92 -21.48
C SER A 219 26.62 -2.18 -22.77
N GLY A 220 25.41 -1.66 -22.90
CA GLY A 220 24.46 -1.93 -23.99
C GLY A 220 23.62 -3.19 -23.77
N TRP A 221 23.90 -3.97 -22.72
CA TRP A 221 23.07 -5.11 -22.33
C TRP A 221 21.71 -4.63 -21.84
N SER A 222 20.70 -5.47 -21.98
CA SER A 222 19.35 -5.21 -21.49
C SER A 222 19.09 -6.03 -20.23
N GLY A 223 18.69 -5.35 -19.15
CA GLY A 223 18.17 -5.97 -17.94
C GLY A 223 16.65 -6.15 -18.04
N VAL A 224 16.16 -7.33 -17.69
CA VAL A 224 14.75 -7.71 -17.69
C VAL A 224 14.42 -8.27 -16.32
N VAL A 225 13.37 -7.76 -15.69
CA VAL A 225 12.95 -8.12 -14.35
C VAL A 225 11.47 -8.50 -14.35
N MET A 226 11.16 -9.56 -13.61
CA MET A 226 9.80 -9.86 -13.14
C MET A 226 9.89 -10.17 -11.65
N GLY A 227 8.92 -9.75 -10.86
CA GLY A 227 8.88 -10.17 -9.47
C GLY A 227 7.57 -9.87 -8.78
N ASP A 228 7.45 -10.43 -7.59
CA ASP A 228 6.31 -10.30 -6.71
C ASP A 228 6.78 -10.19 -5.26
N VAL A 229 6.21 -9.22 -4.54
CA VAL A 229 6.40 -9.01 -3.11
C VAL A 229 5.21 -9.56 -2.35
N SER A 230 5.44 -10.55 -1.48
CA SER A 230 4.40 -11.18 -0.69
C SER A 230 3.54 -10.17 0.08
N GLY A 231 2.22 -10.36 0.03
CA GLY A 231 1.25 -9.49 0.68
C GLY A 231 0.65 -8.47 -0.31
N HIS A 232 -0.35 -7.71 0.14
CA HIS A 232 -1.15 -6.88 -0.75
C HIS A 232 -1.26 -5.42 -0.28
N GLY A 233 -1.60 -4.54 -1.21
CA GLY A 233 -1.88 -3.13 -0.94
C GLY A 233 -0.65 -2.23 -0.83
N LEU A 234 -0.83 -1.07 -0.22
CA LEU A 234 0.17 0.02 -0.25
C LEU A 234 1.55 -0.38 0.32
N GLN A 235 1.59 -1.24 1.35
CA GLN A 235 2.87 -1.65 1.94
C GLN A 235 3.70 -2.52 1.00
N SER A 236 3.09 -3.50 0.30
CA SER A 236 3.83 -4.33 -0.66
C SER A 236 4.33 -3.50 -1.84
N ALA A 237 3.54 -2.55 -2.34
CA ALA A 237 3.97 -1.63 -3.40
C ALA A 237 5.14 -0.71 -3.00
N ILE A 238 5.17 -0.22 -1.76
CA ILE A 238 6.31 0.57 -1.25
C ILE A 238 7.59 -0.29 -1.22
N ILE A 239 7.48 -1.53 -0.75
CA ILE A 239 8.61 -2.47 -0.71
C ILE A 239 9.07 -2.80 -2.13
N MET A 240 8.14 -3.13 -3.03
CA MET A 240 8.40 -3.38 -4.44
C MET A 240 9.16 -2.23 -5.09
N GLY A 241 8.73 -0.98 -4.89
CA GLY A 241 9.42 0.19 -5.47
C GLY A 241 10.87 0.34 -5.00
N ARG A 242 11.16 0.00 -3.73
CA ARG A 242 12.53 -0.04 -3.19
C ARG A 242 13.34 -1.21 -3.76
N ILE A 243 12.73 -2.38 -3.92
CA ILE A 243 13.36 -3.57 -4.48
C ILE A 243 13.71 -3.34 -5.96
N ARG A 244 12.76 -2.86 -6.76
CA ARG A 244 12.96 -2.48 -8.17
C ARG A 244 14.13 -1.51 -8.31
N SER A 245 14.13 -0.42 -7.53
CA SER A 245 15.18 0.60 -7.57
C SER A 245 16.54 0.05 -7.15
N ALA A 246 16.59 -0.79 -6.12
CA ALA A 246 17.84 -1.42 -5.66
C ALA A 246 18.42 -2.38 -6.70
N LEU A 247 17.58 -3.19 -7.34
CA LEU A 247 18.03 -4.11 -8.39
C LEU A 247 18.65 -3.36 -9.57
N ARG A 248 18.02 -2.26 -10.03
CA ARG A 248 18.62 -1.40 -11.06
C ARG A 248 19.99 -0.88 -10.65
N ALA A 249 20.17 -0.48 -9.39
CA ALA A 249 21.46 0.00 -8.89
C ALA A 249 22.51 -1.12 -8.86
N TYR A 250 22.15 -2.33 -8.43
CA TYR A 250 23.07 -3.47 -8.43
C TYR A 250 23.41 -3.95 -9.85
N ALA A 251 22.47 -3.85 -10.78
CA ALA A 251 22.70 -4.16 -12.18
C ALA A 251 23.75 -3.24 -12.85
N LEU A 252 24.04 -2.06 -12.29
CA LEU A 252 25.11 -1.19 -12.80
C LEU A 252 26.52 -1.66 -12.42
N VAL A 253 26.65 -2.55 -11.43
CA VAL A 253 27.93 -3.00 -10.88
C VAL A 253 28.14 -4.51 -10.94
N CYS A 254 27.15 -5.25 -11.43
CA CYS A 254 27.19 -6.69 -11.60
C CYS A 254 27.00 -7.05 -13.07
N ASP A 255 27.90 -7.89 -13.60
CA ASP A 255 27.80 -8.44 -14.96
C ASP A 255 27.10 -9.82 -14.98
N ASP A 256 26.66 -10.30 -13.82
CA ASP A 256 25.96 -11.58 -13.63
C ASP A 256 24.64 -11.40 -12.86
N PRO A 257 23.53 -12.00 -13.33
CA PRO A 257 22.22 -11.81 -12.70
C PRO A 257 22.11 -12.47 -11.32
N ALA A 258 22.81 -13.57 -11.06
CA ALA A 258 22.79 -14.23 -9.75
C ALA A 258 23.55 -13.42 -8.70
N GLU A 259 24.64 -12.74 -9.08
CA GLU A 259 25.33 -11.78 -8.21
C GLU A 259 24.44 -10.60 -7.84
N ALA A 260 23.75 -10.01 -8.83
CA ALA A 260 22.81 -8.92 -8.58
C ALA A 260 21.67 -9.32 -7.63
N LEU A 261 21.07 -10.50 -7.84
CA LEU A 261 20.05 -11.04 -6.92
C LEU A 261 20.61 -11.40 -5.54
N THR A 262 21.89 -11.76 -5.45
CA THR A 262 22.55 -11.99 -4.15
C THR A 262 22.70 -10.69 -3.36
N LEU A 263 23.05 -9.59 -4.01
CA LEU A 263 23.07 -8.27 -3.37
C LEU A 263 21.66 -7.82 -2.97
N LEU A 264 20.68 -8.05 -3.85
CA LEU A 264 19.28 -7.74 -3.58
C LEU A 264 18.75 -8.51 -2.37
N ASP A 265 19.05 -9.81 -2.27
CA ASP A 265 18.65 -10.65 -1.13
C ASP A 265 19.19 -10.11 0.20
N ARG A 266 20.48 -9.72 0.24
CA ARG A 266 21.08 -9.09 1.42
C ARG A 266 20.35 -7.81 1.82
N LYS A 267 19.95 -6.98 0.84
CA LYS A 267 19.15 -5.78 1.09
C LYS A 267 17.79 -6.13 1.66
N VAL A 268 17.09 -7.10 1.09
CA VAL A 268 15.74 -7.50 1.54
C VAL A 268 15.80 -8.04 2.97
N VAL A 269 16.71 -8.96 3.25
CA VAL A 269 16.91 -9.53 4.59
C VAL A 269 17.19 -8.45 5.64
N HIS A 270 17.97 -7.42 5.31
CA HIS A 270 18.38 -6.40 6.28
C HIS A 270 17.36 -5.27 6.46
N PHE A 271 16.82 -4.74 5.36
CA PHE A 271 16.03 -3.50 5.38
C PHE A 271 14.52 -3.73 5.25
N GLU A 272 14.09 -4.90 4.76
CA GLU A 272 12.68 -5.26 4.59
C GLU A 272 12.37 -6.56 5.36
N ALA A 273 12.92 -6.69 6.57
CA ALA A 273 12.84 -7.90 7.37
C ALA A 273 11.39 -8.39 7.53
N GLY A 274 11.16 -9.67 7.23
CA GLY A 274 9.83 -10.30 7.26
C GLY A 274 9.06 -10.20 5.94
N SER A 275 9.58 -9.50 4.93
CA SER A 275 9.06 -9.55 3.56
C SER A 275 9.71 -10.69 2.78
N LEU A 276 8.89 -11.47 2.08
CA LEU A 276 9.36 -12.43 1.08
C LEU A 276 9.13 -11.83 -0.30
N THR A 277 10.06 -12.08 -1.22
CA THR A 277 9.94 -11.56 -2.58
C THR A 277 10.44 -12.61 -3.57
N THR A 278 9.63 -12.91 -4.57
CA THR A 278 10.09 -13.68 -5.73
C THR A 278 10.62 -12.74 -6.78
N ALA A 279 11.71 -13.12 -7.46
CA ALA A 279 12.25 -12.33 -8.55
C ALA A 279 12.91 -13.20 -9.62
N LEU A 280 12.68 -12.84 -10.87
CA LEU A 280 13.46 -13.22 -12.04
C LEU A 280 14.27 -12.00 -12.46
N TYR A 281 15.57 -12.18 -12.63
CA TYR A 281 16.41 -11.19 -13.29
C TYR A 281 17.14 -11.85 -14.46
N ALA A 282 16.98 -11.26 -15.64
CA ALA A 282 17.61 -11.69 -16.86
C ALA A 282 18.43 -10.56 -17.49
N MET A 283 19.60 -10.92 -18.01
CA MET A 283 20.51 -10.06 -18.74
C MET A 283 20.64 -10.57 -20.17
N ILE A 284 20.39 -9.68 -21.13
CA ILE A 284 20.37 -10.01 -22.56
C ILE A 284 21.42 -9.13 -23.26
N PRO A 285 22.41 -9.71 -23.96
CA PRO A 285 23.41 -8.97 -24.72
C PRO A 285 22.75 -8.24 -25.90
N PRO A 286 23.42 -7.22 -26.47
CA PRO A 286 22.85 -6.41 -27.57
C PRO A 286 22.38 -7.22 -28.80
N ASP A 287 23.00 -8.36 -29.09
CA ASP A 287 22.62 -9.23 -30.21
C ASP A 287 21.37 -10.10 -29.94
N GLY A 288 20.92 -10.14 -28.69
CA GLY A 288 19.78 -10.91 -28.21
C GLY A 288 19.94 -12.43 -28.31
N ALA A 289 21.13 -12.96 -28.58
CA ALA A 289 21.30 -14.37 -28.94
C ALA A 289 21.14 -15.34 -27.76
N THR A 290 21.49 -14.89 -26.57
CA THR A 290 21.49 -15.69 -25.34
C THR A 290 20.83 -14.88 -24.23
N ILE A 291 20.03 -15.52 -23.38
CA ILE A 291 19.51 -14.89 -22.17
C ILE A 291 20.22 -15.51 -20.96
N HIS A 292 20.84 -14.67 -20.14
CA HIS A 292 21.43 -15.06 -18.87
C HIS A 292 20.42 -14.77 -17.77
N LEU A 293 19.93 -15.78 -17.06
CA LEU A 293 18.83 -15.61 -16.11
C LEU A 293 19.15 -16.21 -14.74
N SER A 294 18.65 -15.57 -13.68
CA SER A 294 18.65 -16.10 -12.32
C SER A 294 17.26 -15.98 -11.71
N LEU A 295 16.82 -17.00 -10.98
CA LEU A 295 15.48 -17.12 -10.40
C LEU A 295 15.57 -17.22 -8.88
N ALA A 296 14.96 -16.28 -8.19
CA ALA A 296 14.78 -16.26 -6.74
C ALA A 296 13.33 -16.59 -6.40
N GLY A 297 13.00 -17.88 -6.33
CA GLY A 297 11.67 -18.40 -5.99
C GLY A 297 10.59 -18.11 -7.03
N HIS A 298 10.93 -17.39 -8.10
CA HIS A 298 9.99 -16.97 -9.12
C HIS A 298 9.73 -18.11 -10.12
N PRO A 299 8.50 -18.23 -10.65
CA PRO A 299 8.19 -19.20 -11.69
C PRO A 299 9.11 -19.07 -12.90
N ALA A 300 9.49 -20.19 -13.49
CA ALA A 300 10.31 -20.19 -14.70
C ALA A 300 9.52 -19.60 -15.88
N PRO A 301 10.14 -18.72 -16.70
CA PRO A 301 9.46 -18.14 -17.85
C PRO A 301 9.17 -19.19 -18.91
N VAL A 302 8.19 -18.93 -19.78
CA VAL A 302 7.86 -19.79 -20.93
C VAL A 302 8.63 -19.31 -22.15
N LEU A 303 9.23 -20.24 -22.90
CA LEU A 303 9.92 -19.96 -24.16
C LEU A 303 9.23 -20.69 -25.32
N ALA A 304 8.72 -19.92 -26.28
CA ALA A 304 8.32 -20.41 -27.59
C ALA A 304 9.45 -20.12 -28.59
N ALA A 305 9.90 -21.14 -29.32
CA ALA A 305 10.95 -21.01 -30.32
C ALA A 305 10.57 -21.70 -31.64
N PRO A 306 10.95 -21.16 -32.80
CA PRO A 306 10.67 -21.79 -34.09
C PRO A 306 11.17 -23.24 -34.15
N GLY A 307 10.29 -24.17 -34.54
CA GLY A 307 10.62 -25.59 -34.66
C GLY A 307 10.82 -26.34 -33.33
N ARG A 308 10.56 -25.70 -32.19
CA ARG A 308 10.60 -26.32 -30.85
C ARG A 308 9.22 -26.27 -30.21
N ARG A 309 8.91 -27.24 -29.35
CA ARG A 309 7.69 -27.20 -28.53
C ARG A 309 7.85 -26.10 -27.48
N THR A 310 6.83 -25.25 -27.34
CA THR A 310 6.76 -24.25 -26.27
C THR A 310 6.74 -24.94 -24.91
N ALA A 311 7.62 -24.49 -24.00
CA ALA A 311 7.75 -25.05 -22.66
C ALA A 311 8.32 -24.00 -21.69
N THR A 312 8.24 -24.28 -20.39
CA THR A 312 9.00 -23.53 -19.40
C THR A 312 10.49 -23.71 -19.62
N VAL A 313 11.23 -22.63 -19.36
CA VAL A 313 12.69 -22.66 -19.41
C VAL A 313 13.21 -23.59 -18.32
N ALA A 314 14.09 -24.52 -18.71
CA ALA A 314 14.81 -25.37 -17.77
C ALA A 314 15.91 -24.55 -17.09
N ALA A 315 15.58 -23.97 -15.94
CA ALA A 315 16.51 -23.22 -15.12
C ALA A 315 16.39 -23.61 -13.65
N ASP A 316 17.48 -23.41 -12.94
CA ASP A 316 17.53 -23.58 -11.50
C ASP A 316 16.74 -22.47 -10.79
N ILE A 317 15.82 -22.87 -9.91
CA ILE A 317 15.05 -21.94 -9.06
C ILE A 317 15.67 -21.96 -7.67
N ASP A 318 16.35 -20.87 -7.30
CA ASP A 318 16.89 -20.69 -5.96
C ASP A 318 15.79 -20.20 -5.00
N PRO A 319 15.98 -20.21 -3.67
CA PRO A 319 14.98 -19.73 -2.74
C PRO A 319 14.58 -18.25 -2.98
N PRO A 320 13.32 -17.87 -2.66
CA PRO A 320 12.87 -16.48 -2.63
C PRO A 320 13.81 -15.56 -1.85
N LEU A 321 13.80 -14.27 -2.19
CA LEU A 321 14.52 -13.24 -1.45
C LEU A 321 13.91 -13.07 -0.06
N GLY A 322 14.73 -12.74 0.95
CA GLY A 322 14.26 -12.42 2.30
C GLY A 322 14.16 -13.62 3.26
N ILE A 323 14.36 -14.85 2.79
CA ILE A 323 14.35 -16.07 3.63
C ILE A 323 15.51 -16.06 4.65
N GLY A 324 16.63 -15.39 4.35
CA GLY A 324 17.83 -15.39 5.17
C GLY A 324 18.94 -16.29 4.59
N ARG A 325 19.77 -16.91 5.44
CA ARG A 325 20.96 -17.65 4.99
C ARG A 325 20.59 -18.85 4.09
N SER A 326 20.62 -18.64 2.77
CA SER A 326 20.76 -19.71 1.79
C SER A 326 22.20 -20.23 1.82
N GLY A 327 22.37 -21.52 2.09
CA GLY A 327 23.70 -22.17 2.16
C GLY A 327 24.39 -22.32 0.79
N THR A 328 23.65 -22.11 -0.29
CA THR A 328 24.13 -22.17 -1.67
C THR A 328 24.02 -20.80 -2.32
N GLY A 329 25.05 -20.37 -3.04
CA GLY A 329 25.00 -19.15 -3.85
C GLY A 329 23.92 -19.26 -4.93
N ARG A 330 23.40 -18.10 -5.37
CA ARG A 330 22.44 -18.05 -6.49
C ARG A 330 23.11 -18.47 -7.79
N ARG A 331 22.33 -18.99 -8.74
CA ARG A 331 22.81 -19.56 -10.01
C ARG A 331 22.31 -18.79 -11.21
N THR A 332 23.16 -18.70 -12.22
CA THR A 332 22.83 -18.15 -13.54
C THR A 332 22.69 -19.30 -14.54
N THR A 333 21.58 -19.31 -15.26
CA THR A 333 21.32 -20.22 -16.39
C THR A 333 21.39 -19.43 -17.68
N ALA A 334 22.16 -19.92 -18.66
CA ALA A 334 22.21 -19.36 -20.00
C ALA A 334 21.28 -20.15 -20.93
N ILE A 335 20.42 -19.46 -21.69
CA ILE A 335 19.47 -20.08 -22.62
C ILE A 335 19.61 -19.48 -24.02
N ASP A 336 19.53 -20.34 -25.04
CA ASP A 336 19.50 -19.89 -26.43
C ASP A 336 18.20 -19.14 -26.71
N PHE A 337 18.31 -17.97 -27.34
CA PHE A 337 17.17 -17.17 -27.77
C PHE A 337 17.21 -16.96 -29.29
N PRO A 338 16.61 -17.88 -30.08
CA PRO A 338 16.68 -17.82 -31.53
C PRO A 338 15.86 -16.66 -32.11
N PRO A 339 16.19 -16.15 -33.31
CA PRO A 339 15.42 -15.10 -33.97
C PRO A 339 13.94 -15.51 -34.12
N GLY A 340 13.03 -14.59 -33.83
CA GLY A 340 11.58 -14.85 -33.82
C GLY A 340 11.08 -15.63 -32.59
N GLY A 341 11.98 -16.10 -31.71
CA GLY A 341 11.60 -16.69 -30.42
C GLY A 341 10.92 -15.68 -29.51
N VAL A 342 10.04 -16.18 -28.64
CA VAL A 342 9.23 -15.41 -27.70
C VAL A 342 9.43 -15.95 -26.29
N LEU A 343 9.95 -15.13 -25.39
CA LEU A 343 10.00 -15.39 -23.96
C LEU A 343 8.83 -14.68 -23.27
N VAL A 344 8.16 -15.37 -22.37
CA VAL A 344 7.08 -14.83 -21.54
C VAL A 344 7.45 -15.01 -20.07
N ALA A 345 7.69 -13.90 -19.38
CA ALA A 345 7.79 -13.85 -17.92
C ALA A 345 6.44 -13.42 -17.33
N TYR A 346 6.09 -13.97 -16.17
CA TYR A 346 4.77 -13.78 -15.56
C TYR A 346 4.81 -13.99 -14.04
N THR A 347 3.88 -13.36 -13.32
CA THR A 347 3.64 -13.65 -11.90
C THR A 347 2.61 -14.75 -11.71
N ASP A 348 2.59 -15.35 -10.52
CA ASP A 348 1.75 -16.51 -10.21
C ASP A 348 0.25 -16.22 -10.34
N GLY A 349 -0.21 -15.00 -10.09
CA GLY A 349 -1.59 -14.60 -10.31
C GLY A 349 -2.13 -14.85 -11.73
N LEU A 350 -1.24 -14.99 -12.73
CA LEU A 350 -1.65 -15.37 -14.09
C LEU A 350 -2.08 -16.84 -14.21
N VAL A 351 -1.46 -17.73 -13.43
CA VAL A 351 -1.61 -19.19 -13.58
C VAL A 351 -2.26 -19.86 -12.38
N GLU A 352 -2.18 -19.25 -11.20
CA GLU A 352 -2.67 -19.81 -9.95
C GLU A 352 -4.18 -19.65 -9.83
N ARG A 353 -4.85 -20.73 -9.41
CA ARG A 353 -6.30 -20.77 -9.16
C ARG A 353 -6.56 -21.59 -7.91
N ARG A 354 -7.56 -21.18 -7.12
CA ARG A 354 -7.87 -21.79 -5.81
C ARG A 354 -8.11 -23.31 -5.86
N ASP A 355 -8.71 -23.79 -6.95
CA ASP A 355 -9.14 -25.18 -7.09
C ASP A 355 -8.34 -25.96 -8.15
N GLU A 356 -7.15 -25.48 -8.52
CA GLU A 356 -6.34 -26.09 -9.56
C GLU A 356 -4.86 -26.20 -9.15
N LEU A 357 -4.18 -27.24 -9.61
CA LEU A 357 -2.73 -27.37 -9.43
C LEU A 357 -1.99 -26.31 -10.26
N PHE A 358 -0.97 -25.69 -9.67
CA PHE A 358 -0.13 -24.68 -10.32
C PHE A 358 0.39 -25.14 -11.70
N ASP A 359 0.90 -26.38 -11.79
CA ASP A 359 1.44 -26.93 -13.03
C ASP A 359 0.42 -27.00 -14.19
N ALA A 360 -0.87 -27.17 -13.87
CA ALA A 360 -1.91 -27.17 -14.90
C ALA A 360 -2.12 -25.76 -15.49
N GLY A 361 -2.06 -24.73 -14.64
CA GLY A 361 -2.07 -23.33 -15.08
C GLY A 361 -0.87 -23.00 -15.97
N VAL A 362 0.34 -23.43 -15.56
CA VAL A 362 1.57 -23.26 -16.35
C VAL A 362 1.48 -24.01 -17.68
N ALA A 363 0.93 -25.23 -17.71
CA ALA A 363 0.76 -25.99 -18.95
C ALA A 363 -0.19 -25.29 -19.92
N ARG A 364 -1.28 -24.67 -19.43
CA ARG A 364 -2.16 -23.85 -20.26
C ARG A 364 -1.45 -22.61 -20.79
N LEU A 365 -0.68 -21.92 -19.96
CA LEU A 365 0.14 -20.79 -20.41
C LEU A 365 1.08 -21.22 -21.53
N ALA A 366 1.82 -22.31 -21.36
CA ALA A 366 2.73 -22.82 -22.39
C ALA A 366 2.02 -23.17 -23.70
N ALA A 367 0.77 -23.65 -23.63
CA ALA A 367 -0.05 -23.92 -24.81
C ALA A 367 -0.60 -22.64 -25.48
N ALA A 368 -0.74 -21.55 -24.72
CA ALA A 368 -1.33 -20.29 -25.18
C ALA A 368 -0.33 -19.34 -25.83
N VAL A 369 0.98 -19.46 -25.57
CA VAL A 369 2.01 -18.54 -26.10
C VAL A 369 2.29 -18.81 -27.59
N PRO A 370 1.91 -17.89 -28.51
CA PRO A 370 2.20 -18.05 -29.93
C PRO A 370 3.58 -17.49 -30.31
N LEU A 371 4.10 -17.90 -31.46
CA LEU A 371 5.22 -17.21 -32.14
C LEU A 371 4.70 -15.99 -32.91
N ALA A 372 4.31 -14.95 -32.18
CA ALA A 372 3.71 -13.73 -32.73
C ALA A 372 4.37 -12.47 -32.13
N PRO A 373 4.10 -11.26 -32.67
CA PRO A 373 4.51 -10.02 -32.05
C PRO A 373 4.07 -9.94 -30.57
N PRO A 374 4.86 -9.31 -29.68
CA PRO A 374 4.61 -9.30 -28.24
C PRO A 374 3.21 -8.85 -27.82
N GLU A 375 2.65 -7.83 -28.47
CA GLU A 375 1.28 -7.36 -28.18
C GLU A 375 0.24 -8.47 -28.39
N SER A 376 0.31 -9.16 -29.53
CA SER A 376 -0.58 -10.28 -29.82
C SER A 376 -0.36 -11.48 -28.89
N VAL A 377 0.87 -11.69 -28.42
CA VAL A 377 1.18 -12.70 -27.40
C VAL A 377 0.48 -12.35 -26.10
N CYS A 378 0.63 -11.11 -25.62
CA CYS A 378 -0.04 -10.63 -24.42
C CYS A 378 -1.56 -10.77 -24.51
N ASP A 379 -2.18 -10.31 -25.60
CA ASP A 379 -3.63 -10.38 -25.78
C ASP A 379 -4.14 -11.83 -25.78
N THR A 380 -3.43 -12.73 -26.49
CA THR A 380 -3.80 -14.16 -26.56
C THR A 380 -3.69 -14.82 -25.18
N VAL A 381 -2.61 -14.55 -24.45
CA VAL A 381 -2.36 -15.10 -23.11
C VAL A 381 -3.42 -14.60 -22.13
N MET A 382 -3.64 -13.28 -22.06
CA MET A 382 -4.63 -12.69 -21.14
C MET A 382 -6.04 -13.24 -21.39
N ALA A 383 -6.45 -13.36 -22.66
CA ALA A 383 -7.77 -13.91 -23.02
C ALA A 383 -7.89 -15.40 -22.72
N THR A 384 -6.85 -16.21 -23.01
CA THR A 384 -6.91 -17.67 -22.83
C THR A 384 -6.92 -18.07 -21.35
N LEU A 385 -6.23 -17.30 -20.50
CA LEU A 385 -6.16 -17.55 -19.06
C LEU A 385 -7.24 -16.81 -18.25
N ASP A 386 -8.13 -16.06 -18.89
CA ASP A 386 -9.20 -15.27 -18.25
C ASP A 386 -8.67 -14.31 -17.18
N ALA A 387 -7.57 -13.62 -17.49
CA ALA A 387 -6.81 -12.78 -16.56
C ALA A 387 -7.30 -11.32 -16.54
N GLU A 388 -8.52 -11.04 -17.00
CA GLU A 388 -9.09 -9.69 -17.00
C GLU A 388 -9.66 -9.29 -15.63
N ASN A 389 -10.02 -10.26 -14.79
CA ASN A 389 -10.49 -10.04 -13.41
C ASN A 389 -9.82 -11.04 -12.45
N PRO A 390 -8.50 -10.94 -12.25
CA PRO A 390 -7.77 -11.92 -11.47
C PRO A 390 -8.05 -11.77 -9.96
N ALA A 391 -7.87 -12.86 -9.22
CA ALA A 391 -8.01 -12.86 -7.76
C ALA A 391 -6.76 -12.33 -7.04
N ASP A 392 -5.61 -12.36 -7.72
CA ASP A 392 -4.35 -11.76 -7.30
C ASP A 392 -3.83 -10.85 -8.41
N ASP A 393 -2.79 -10.07 -8.14
CA ASP A 393 -2.19 -9.23 -9.15
C ASP A 393 -1.58 -10.06 -10.30
N VAL A 394 -1.64 -9.52 -11.51
CA VAL A 394 -1.09 -10.17 -12.70
C VAL A 394 -0.12 -9.21 -13.36
N ALA A 395 1.13 -9.63 -13.46
CA ALA A 395 2.14 -9.02 -14.32
C ALA A 395 2.56 -10.01 -15.40
N LEU A 396 2.64 -9.53 -16.64
CA LEU A 396 3.01 -10.29 -17.82
C LEU A 396 3.96 -9.47 -18.68
N LEU A 397 5.08 -10.05 -19.08
CA LEU A 397 6.04 -9.43 -20.00
C LEU A 397 6.38 -10.41 -21.12
N ALA A 398 6.04 -10.03 -22.36
CA ALA A 398 6.39 -10.75 -23.57
C ALA A 398 7.59 -10.07 -24.25
N ILE A 399 8.59 -10.88 -24.60
CA ILE A 399 9.84 -10.45 -25.21
C ILE A 399 10.04 -11.29 -26.46
N ARG A 400 10.17 -10.65 -27.61
CA ARG A 400 10.45 -11.34 -28.88
C ARG A 400 11.77 -10.88 -29.45
N ARG A 401 12.61 -11.82 -29.85
CA ARG A 401 13.83 -11.49 -30.61
C ARG A 401 13.47 -11.10 -32.03
N SER A 402 13.89 -9.92 -32.47
CA SER A 402 13.74 -9.49 -33.85
C SER A 402 14.45 -10.47 -34.79
N GLY A 403 13.83 -10.74 -35.95
CA GLY A 403 14.52 -11.41 -37.05
C GLY A 403 15.61 -10.47 -37.56
N GLY A 404 16.85 -10.97 -37.66
CA GLY A 404 17.96 -10.23 -38.27
C GLY A 404 17.78 -10.01 -39.76
#